data_AF-A0A258T806-F1
#
_entry.id   AF-A0A258T806-F1
#
_cell.length_a   1.000
_cell.length_b   1.000
_cell.length_c   1.000
_cell.angle_alpha   90.00
_cell.angle_beta   90.00
_cell.angle_gamma   90.00
#
_symmetry.space_group_name_H-M   'P 1'
#
loop_
_entity.id
_entity.type
_entity.pdbx_description
1 polymer ?
#
loop_
_entity_poly.entity_id
_entity_poly.type
_entity_poly.pdbx_seq_one_letter_code
_entity_poly.pdbx_strand_id
1 'polypeptide(L)'
;MKPPHRENHLIERIGWLRAAVLGANDGIISTASLMVGVAAASTNASEILVAGVASLVAGAMSMAAGEYVSVSSQADTENADLRKEQRELAEQPESELTEEPVAEWPQTAGMERSADGWDVAQPSRRAAGLS
;
A
#
# COMPACT_ATOMS: atom_id res chain seq x y z
N MET A 1 -12.14 29.30 10.25
CA MET A 1 -12.45 27.93 9.78
C MET A 1 -11.32 27.55 8.81
N LYS A 2 -10.42 26.65 9.21
CA LYS A 2 -9.26 26.24 8.40
C LYS A 2 -9.73 25.19 7.38
N PRO A 3 -9.40 25.30 6.08
CA PRO A 3 -9.85 24.30 5.11
C PRO A 3 -9.20 22.95 5.43
N PRO A 4 -9.89 21.82 5.22
CA PRO A 4 -9.30 20.51 5.42
C PRO A 4 -8.16 20.31 4.41
N HIS A 5 -6.95 20.05 4.91
CA HIS A 5 -5.82 19.64 4.08
C HIS A 5 -6.16 18.28 3.46
N ARG A 6 -6.35 18.27 2.15
CA ARG A 6 -6.57 17.06 1.36
C ARG A 6 -5.22 16.44 1.03
N GLU A 7 -4.56 15.89 2.05
CA GLU A 7 -3.36 15.06 1.84
C GLU A 7 -3.84 13.66 1.46
N ASN A 8 -4.13 13.48 0.18
CA ASN A 8 -4.80 12.29 -0.27
C ASN A 8 -4.29 11.91 -1.66
N HIS A 9 -3.90 10.64 -1.77
CA HIS A 9 -3.86 9.83 -2.99
C HIS A 9 -2.54 9.63 -3.75
N LEU A 10 -1.38 10.19 -3.39
CA LEU A 10 -0.15 9.85 -4.16
C LEU A 10 0.30 8.40 -3.94
N ILE A 11 0.27 7.92 -2.70
CA ILE A 11 0.69 6.54 -2.34
C ILE A 11 -0.30 5.51 -2.89
N GLU A 12 -1.60 5.76 -2.70
CA GLU A 12 -2.69 4.93 -3.23
C GLU A 12 -2.65 4.87 -4.77
N ARG A 13 -2.25 5.99 -5.42
CA ARG A 13 -2.08 6.05 -6.88
C ARG A 13 -0.96 5.16 -7.42
N ILE A 14 0.10 5.01 -6.65
CA ILE A 14 1.25 4.19 -7.04
C ILE A 14 0.89 2.69 -6.91
N GLY A 15 0.11 2.33 -5.88
CA GLY A 15 -0.37 0.96 -5.67
C GLY A 15 -1.21 0.40 -6.83
N TRP A 16 -2.27 1.12 -7.23
CA TRP A 16 -3.12 0.65 -8.34
C TRP A 16 -2.37 0.62 -9.67
N LEU A 17 -1.47 1.57 -9.91
CA LEU A 17 -0.72 1.63 -11.16
C LEU A 17 0.23 0.43 -11.26
N ARG A 18 0.91 0.07 -10.15
CA ARG A 18 1.75 -1.12 -10.08
C ARG A 18 0.94 -2.39 -10.35
N ALA A 19 -0.20 -2.54 -9.70
CA ALA A 19 -1.08 -3.68 -9.89
C ALA A 19 -1.60 -3.77 -11.34
N ALA A 20 -1.97 -2.63 -11.94
CA ALA A 20 -2.43 -2.55 -13.32
C ALA A 20 -1.32 -2.91 -14.33
N VAL A 21 -0.09 -2.42 -14.15
CA VAL A 21 1.03 -2.72 -15.05
C VAL A 21 1.44 -4.19 -14.97
N LEU A 22 1.58 -4.73 -13.76
CA LEU A 22 1.89 -6.15 -13.57
C LEU A 22 0.77 -7.03 -14.13
N GLY A 23 -0.48 -6.67 -13.86
CA GLY A 23 -1.63 -7.41 -14.37
C GLY A 23 -1.74 -7.38 -15.89
N ALA A 24 -1.45 -6.25 -16.55
CA ALA A 24 -1.42 -6.15 -18.00
C ALA A 24 -0.28 -7.01 -18.60
N ASN A 25 0.91 -6.95 -18.01
CA ASN A 25 2.05 -7.75 -18.45
C ASN A 25 1.75 -9.26 -18.37
N ASP A 26 1.29 -9.70 -17.20
CA ASP A 26 1.03 -11.11 -16.94
C ASP A 26 -0.20 -11.58 -17.74
N GLY A 27 -1.21 -10.73 -17.92
CA GLY A 27 -2.41 -11.01 -18.70
C GLY A 27 -2.11 -11.24 -20.18
N ILE A 28 -1.23 -10.43 -20.80
CA ILE A 28 -0.83 -10.61 -22.19
C ILE A 28 -0.03 -11.90 -22.36
N ILE A 29 0.99 -12.11 -21.52
CA ILE A 29 1.88 -13.27 -21.64
C ILE A 29 1.11 -14.57 -21.41
N SER A 30 0.29 -14.63 -20.36
CA SER A 30 -0.49 -15.83 -20.03
C SER A 30 -1.53 -16.15 -21.10
N THR A 31 -2.29 -15.15 -21.57
CA THR A 31 -3.31 -15.35 -22.60
C THR A 31 -2.68 -15.74 -23.93
N ALA A 32 -1.59 -15.09 -24.34
CA ALA A 32 -0.88 -15.44 -25.57
C ALA A 32 -0.33 -16.88 -25.51
N SER A 33 0.31 -17.25 -24.40
CA SER A 33 0.86 -18.59 -24.20
C SER A 33 -0.24 -19.67 -24.23
N LEU A 34 -1.37 -19.40 -23.57
CA LEU A 34 -2.54 -20.28 -23.63
C LEU A 34 -3.07 -20.40 -25.06
N MET A 35 -3.23 -19.28 -25.77
CA MET A 35 -3.78 -19.26 -27.13
C MET A 35 -2.88 -19.99 -28.13
N VAL A 36 -1.55 -19.93 -27.97
CA VAL A 36 -0.63 -20.76 -28.77
C VAL A 36 -0.93 -22.24 -28.56
N GLY A 37 -1.14 -22.68 -27.32
CA GLY A 37 -1.50 -24.07 -27.01
C GLY A 37 -2.88 -24.48 -27.55
N VAL A 38 -3.89 -23.63 -27.37
CA VAL A 38 -5.26 -23.88 -27.86
C VAL A 38 -5.29 -23.93 -29.39
N ALA A 39 -4.60 -23.02 -30.07
CA ALA A 39 -4.52 -23.00 -31.54
C ALA A 39 -3.73 -24.19 -32.11
N ALA A 40 -2.82 -24.78 -31.33
CA ALA A 40 -2.15 -26.02 -31.71
C ALA A 40 -3.07 -27.25 -31.59
N ALA A 41 -4.09 -27.19 -30.72
CA ALA A 41 -4.99 -28.30 -30.41
C ALA A 41 -6.35 -28.24 -31.13
N SER A 42 -6.81 -27.05 -31.53
CA SER A 42 -8.08 -26.85 -32.24
C SER A 42 -7.87 -25.97 -33.47
N THR A 43 -8.54 -26.33 -34.56
CA THR A 43 -8.62 -25.52 -35.79
C THR A 43 -9.93 -24.74 -35.88
N ASN A 44 -10.85 -24.93 -34.92
CA ASN A 44 -12.14 -24.27 -34.91
C ASN A 44 -12.02 -22.86 -34.30
N ALA A 45 -12.24 -21.84 -35.13
CA ALA A 45 -12.14 -20.45 -34.71
C ALA A 45 -13.10 -20.07 -33.57
N SER A 46 -14.30 -20.68 -33.49
CA SER A 46 -15.24 -20.37 -32.41
C SER A 46 -14.76 -20.90 -31.06
N GLU A 47 -14.16 -22.09 -31.03
CA GLU A 47 -13.57 -22.68 -29.83
C GLU A 47 -12.39 -21.85 -29.33
N ILE A 48 -11.50 -21.42 -30.24
CA ILE A 48 -10.35 -20.56 -29.91
C ILE A 48 -10.83 -19.23 -29.32
N LEU A 49 -11.84 -18.59 -29.92
CA LEU A 49 -12.39 -17.33 -29.43
C LEU A 49 -13.02 -17.46 -28.04
N VAL A 50 -13.83 -18.49 -27.82
CA VAL A 50 -14.46 -18.75 -26.51
C VAL A 50 -13.38 -18.99 -25.45
N ALA A 51 -12.36 -19.80 -25.75
CA ALA A 51 -11.24 -20.05 -24.84
C ALA A 51 -10.47 -18.76 -24.51
N GLY A 52 -10.20 -17.92 -25.52
CA GLY A 52 -9.51 -16.64 -25.33
C GLY A 52 -10.28 -15.68 -24.42
N VAL A 53 -11.58 -15.47 -24.69
CA VAL A 53 -12.42 -14.59 -23.87
C VAL A 53 -12.56 -15.13 -22.45
N ALA A 54 -12.80 -16.44 -22.31
CA ALA A 54 -12.89 -17.07 -20.99
C ALA A 54 -11.59 -16.90 -20.19
N SER A 55 -10.43 -17.08 -20.83
CA SER A 55 -9.12 -16.88 -20.20
C SER A 55 -8.90 -15.44 -19.77
N LEU A 56 -9.28 -14.45 -20.58
CA LEU A 56 -9.15 -13.04 -20.22
C LEU A 56 -9.99 -12.69 -18.99
N VAL A 57 -11.25 -13.15 -18.96
CA VAL A 57 -12.15 -12.93 -17.83
C VAL A 57 -11.63 -13.62 -16.57
N ALA A 58 -11.25 -14.90 -16.68
CA ALA A 58 -10.71 -15.67 -15.56
C ALA A 58 -9.42 -15.06 -15.02
N GLY A 59 -8.50 -14.64 -15.90
CA GLY A 59 -7.25 -13.97 -15.52
C GLY A 59 -7.49 -12.66 -14.80
N ALA A 60 -8.37 -11.81 -15.33
CA ALA A 60 -8.72 -10.53 -14.71
C ALA A 60 -9.38 -10.71 -13.33
N MET A 61 -10.31 -11.66 -13.20
CA MET A 61 -10.95 -11.97 -11.91
C MET A 61 -9.95 -12.51 -10.89
N SER A 62 -9.04 -13.40 -11.30
CA SER A 62 -8.00 -13.95 -10.43
C SER A 62 -7.08 -12.85 -9.89
N MET A 63 -6.63 -11.93 -10.75
CA MET A 63 -5.80 -10.80 -10.33
C MET A 63 -6.53 -9.85 -9.39
N ALA A 64 -7.80 -9.52 -9.68
CA ALA A 64 -8.60 -8.66 -8.81
C ALA A 64 -8.84 -9.30 -7.44
N ALA A 65 -9.15 -10.61 -7.41
CA ALA A 65 -9.32 -11.35 -6.17
C ALA A 65 -8.00 -11.44 -5.38
N GLY A 66 -6.88 -11.68 -6.06
CA GLY A 66 -5.55 -11.74 -5.45
C GLY A 66 -5.14 -10.41 -4.80
N GLU A 67 -5.37 -9.29 -5.49
CA GLU A 67 -5.09 -7.96 -4.93
C GLU A 67 -6.00 -7.66 -3.72
N TYR A 68 -7.30 -7.97 -3.80
CA TYR A 68 -8.23 -7.79 -2.68
C TYR A 68 -7.78 -8.58 -1.44
N VAL A 69 -7.45 -9.86 -1.59
CA VAL A 69 -6.99 -10.72 -0.50
C VAL A 69 -5.64 -10.23 0.05
N SER A 70 -4.75 -9.74 -0.80
CA SER A 70 -3.46 -9.20 -0.36
C SER A 70 -3.63 -7.96 0.52
N VAL A 71 -4.46 -7.01 0.08
CA VAL A 71 -4.73 -5.78 0.85
C VAL A 71 -5.44 -6.09 2.16
N SER A 72 -6.43 -7.00 2.16
CA SER A 72 -7.11 -7.39 3.40
C SER A 72 -6.15 -8.07 4.38
N SER A 73 -5.28 -8.95 3.88
CA SER A 73 -4.30 -9.66 4.72
C SER A 73 -3.27 -8.71 5.33
N GLN A 74 -2.85 -7.67 4.61
CA GLN A 74 -1.97 -6.63 5.14
C GLN A 74 -2.64 -5.86 6.27
N ALA A 75 -3.88 -5.42 6.07
CA ALA A 75 -4.65 -4.71 7.11
C ALA A 75 -4.89 -5.59 8.35
N ASP A 76 -5.15 -6.88 8.16
CA ASP A 76 -5.34 -7.82 9.28
C ASP A 76 -4.03 -8.03 10.06
N THR A 77 -2.90 -8.13 9.35
CA THR A 77 -1.56 -8.26 9.94
C THR A 77 -1.19 -7.01 10.74
N GLU A 78 -1.38 -5.83 10.16
CA GLU A 78 -1.11 -4.55 10.83
C GLU A 78 -1.97 -4.39 12.10
N ASN A 79 -3.25 -4.75 12.04
CA ASN A 79 -4.10 -4.74 13.23
C ASN A 79 -3.72 -5.80 14.27
N ALA A 80 -3.12 -6.92 13.87
CA ALA A 80 -2.62 -7.94 14.79
C ALA A 80 -1.36 -7.44 15.50
N ASP A 81 -0.45 -6.81 14.76
CA ASP A 81 0.77 -6.22 15.28
C ASP A 81 0.46 -5.07 16.25
N LEU A 82 -0.44 -4.15 15.88
CA LEU A 82 -0.89 -3.07 16.77
C LEU A 82 -1.50 -3.59 18.08
N ARG A 83 -2.29 -4.68 18.02
CA ARG A 83 -2.87 -5.30 19.22
C ARG A 83 -1.82 -5.99 20.10
N LYS A 84 -0.75 -6.49 19.49
CA LYS A 84 0.37 -7.09 20.21
C LYS A 84 1.16 -6.01 20.95
N GLU A 85 1.51 -4.93 20.26
CA GLU A 85 2.25 -3.79 20.82
C GLU A 85 1.45 -3.09 21.94
N GLN A 86 0.13 -2.89 21.76
CA GLN A 86 -0.73 -2.37 22.83
C GLN A 86 -0.75 -3.25 24.10
N ARG A 87 -0.62 -4.57 23.94
CA ARG A 87 -0.56 -5.49 25.08
C ARG A 87 0.82 -5.44 25.74
N GLU A 88 1.89 -5.39 24.95
CA GLU A 88 3.26 -5.28 25.44
C GLU A 88 3.46 -3.97 26.23
N LEU A 89 2.96 -2.84 25.71
CA LEU A 89 2.90 -1.56 26.42
C LEU A 89 2.11 -1.60 27.74
N ALA A 90 1.02 -2.37 27.80
CA ALA A 90 0.18 -2.45 28.99
C ALA A 90 0.71 -3.40 30.07
N GLU A 91 1.32 -4.51 29.66
CA GLU A 91 1.75 -5.59 30.56
C GLU A 91 3.23 -5.46 30.96
N GLN A 92 4.08 -4.88 30.11
CA GLN A 92 5.54 -4.81 30.33
C GLN A 92 6.14 -3.45 29.97
N PRO A 93 5.62 -2.33 30.51
CA PRO A 93 6.08 -0.99 30.16
C PRO A 93 7.58 -0.76 30.43
N GLU A 94 8.15 -1.44 31.44
CA GLU A 94 9.57 -1.28 31.79
C GLU A 94 10.50 -2.07 30.85
N SER A 95 10.01 -3.15 30.23
CA SER A 95 10.72 -3.89 29.19
C SER A 95 10.74 -3.10 27.88
N GLU A 96 9.62 -2.48 27.51
CA GLU A 96 9.50 -1.60 26.33
C GLU A 96 10.38 -0.35 26.40
N LEU A 97 10.68 0.17 27.60
CA LEU A 97 11.63 1.29 27.77
C LEU A 97 13.10 0.88 27.55
N THR A 98 13.37 -0.43 27.57
CA THR A 98 14.73 -1.01 27.44
C THR A 98 14.93 -1.66 26.07
N GLU A 99 13.87 -2.19 25.47
CA GLU A 99 13.77 -2.41 24.03
C GLU A 99 13.98 -1.06 23.37
N GLU A 100 15.00 -0.93 22.50
CA GLU A 100 15.49 0.36 21.99
C GLU A 100 14.33 1.36 21.77
N PRO A 101 14.34 2.53 22.44
CA PRO A 101 13.26 3.47 22.27
C PRO A 101 13.08 3.74 20.78
N VAL A 102 11.87 4.14 20.39
CA VAL A 102 11.55 4.83 19.13
C VAL A 102 12.36 6.15 19.05
N ALA A 103 13.68 6.06 19.13
CA ALA A 103 14.69 7.10 19.11
C ALA A 103 15.09 7.46 17.68
N GLU A 104 14.38 6.88 16.71
CA GLU A 104 14.27 7.38 15.35
C GLU A 104 12.85 7.90 15.07
N TRP A 105 12.19 8.53 16.05
CA TRP A 105 11.33 9.66 15.67
C TRP A 105 12.27 10.68 15.01
N PRO A 106 12.12 10.98 13.71
CA PRO A 106 13.04 11.88 13.07
C PRO A 106 12.98 13.21 13.81
N GLN A 107 14.11 13.60 14.37
CA GLN A 107 14.37 14.86 15.09
C GLN A 107 14.13 16.10 14.19
N THR A 108 13.50 15.92 13.03
CA THR A 108 13.09 16.91 12.05
C THR A 108 11.65 17.38 12.22
N ALA A 109 10.87 16.83 13.16
CA ALA A 109 9.47 17.21 13.39
C ALA A 109 9.26 18.62 14.01
N GLY A 110 10.27 19.51 13.95
CA GLY A 110 10.14 20.89 14.39
C GLY A 110 9.66 20.99 15.84
N MET A 111 10.25 20.22 16.74
CA MET A 111 9.96 20.27 18.18
C MET A 111 11.17 20.82 18.92
N GLU A 112 10.97 21.90 19.67
CA GLU A 112 11.99 22.52 20.54
C GLU A 112 11.75 22.11 21.99
N ARG A 113 12.84 21.95 22.74
CA ARG A 113 12.77 21.58 24.15
C ARG A 113 12.56 22.83 25.01
N SER A 114 11.45 22.90 25.73
CA SER A 114 11.10 23.92 26.71
C SER A 114 11.28 23.41 28.15
N ALA A 115 11.29 24.32 29.12
CA ALA A 115 11.40 23.98 30.54
C ALA A 115 10.25 23.09 31.04
N ASP A 116 9.10 23.15 30.36
CA ASP A 116 7.87 22.44 30.71
C ASP A 116 7.56 21.22 29.82
N GLY A 117 8.39 20.93 28.81
CA GLY A 117 8.18 19.81 27.88
C GLY A 117 8.65 20.06 26.45
N TRP A 118 8.17 19.27 25.49
CA TRP A 118 8.46 19.44 24.07
C TRP A 118 7.41 20.33 23.41
N ASP A 119 7.83 21.48 22.90
CA ASP A 119 6.97 22.45 22.21
C ASP A 119 7.14 22.36 20.69
N VAL A 120 6.08 22.61 19.92
CA VAL A 120 6.14 22.70 18.45
C VAL A 120 6.77 24.03 18.04
N ALA A 121 7.93 23.98 17.37
CA ALA A 121 8.66 25.11 16.85
C ALA A 121 7.82 25.86 15.80
N GLN A 122 7.44 27.11 16.12
CA GLN A 122 6.70 27.94 15.17
C GLN A 122 7.66 28.49 14.10
N PRO A 123 7.31 28.43 12.80
CA PRO A 123 8.17 28.96 11.75
C PRO A 123 8.32 30.48 11.90
N SER A 124 9.56 30.94 12.01
CA SER A 124 9.87 32.36 12.17
C SER A 124 9.41 33.17 10.95
N ARG A 125 8.75 34.31 11.19
CA ARG A 125 8.18 35.20 10.15
C ARG A 125 9.20 35.81 9.17
N ARG A 126 10.49 35.48 9.28
CA ARG A 126 11.55 35.99 8.39
C ARG A 126 11.65 35.27 7.05
N ALA A 127 11.07 34.08 6.91
CA ALA A 127 11.07 33.32 5.65
C ALA A 127 9.93 33.72 4.68
N ALA A 128 8.99 34.58 5.10
CA ALA A 128 7.79 34.92 4.32
C ALA A 128 7.96 36.13 3.38
N GLY A 129 9.18 36.62 3.14
CA GLY A 129 9.47 37.55 2.02
C GLY A 129 8.51 38.75 1.88
N LEU A 130 8.06 39.33 2.99
CA LEU A 130 7.31 40.58 3.00
C LEU A 130 8.18 41.68 3.59
N SER A 131 8.93 42.35 2.72
CA SER A 131 9.19 43.78 2.76
C SER A 131 9.42 44.30 1.35
#